data_AF-A0A536YPJ8-F1
#
_entry.id   AF-A0A536YPJ8-F1
#
_cell.length_a   1.000
_cell.length_b   1.000
_cell.length_c   1.000
_cell.angle_alpha   90.00
_cell.angle_beta   90.00
_cell.angle_gamma   90.00
#
_symmetry.space_group_name_H-M   'P 1'
#
loop_
_entity.id
_entity.type
_entity.pdbx_description
1 polymer ?
#
loop_
_entity_poly.entity_id
_entity_poly.type
_entity_poly.pdbx_seq_one_letter_code
_entity_poly.pdbx_strand_id
1 'polypeptide(L)'
;HMASPPFSYMEDATPGIHRVFSTVEILGNITLDMTYTSRRFYEANPKLCAAFIAALNEANALIARDKKKAAEIYLAVSKQKSSPDEIVKILNDPNSRFSTVPDGTMKYAEFMSRVGTIKAKPASWKDLFFPPIHTVAGS
;
A
#
# COMPACT_ATOMS: atom_id res chain seq x y z
N HIS A 1 6.40 -7.35 -18.17
CA HIS A 1 6.72 -7.60 -16.74
C HIS A 1 5.70 -6.86 -15.88
N MET A 2 5.84 -6.88 -14.55
CA MET A 2 4.99 -6.12 -13.62
C MET A 2 5.85 -5.07 -12.93
N ALA A 3 5.30 -3.87 -12.74
CA ALA A 3 5.94 -2.78 -12.00
C ALA A 3 4.90 -2.10 -11.08
N SER A 4 5.36 -1.58 -9.94
CA SER A 4 4.55 -0.75 -9.05
C SER A 4 4.77 0.74 -9.34
N PRO A 5 3.89 1.62 -8.86
CA PRO A 5 4.12 3.06 -8.94
C PRO A 5 5.39 3.46 -8.16
N PRO A 6 6.15 4.47 -8.62
CA PRO A 6 5.91 5.29 -9.80
C PRO A 6 6.36 4.65 -11.12
N PHE A 7 7.07 3.52 -11.09
CA PHE A 7 7.71 2.92 -12.26
C PHE A 7 6.71 2.47 -13.33
N SER A 8 5.57 1.90 -12.94
CA SER A 8 4.52 1.54 -13.89
C SER A 8 4.01 2.74 -14.71
N TYR A 9 3.91 3.92 -14.09
CA TYR A 9 3.50 5.14 -14.77
C TYR A 9 4.59 5.71 -15.68
N MET A 10 5.85 5.56 -15.28
CA MET A 10 7.00 5.95 -16.13
C MET A 10 7.11 5.06 -17.36
N GLU A 11 6.86 3.75 -17.22
CA GLU A 11 6.79 2.82 -18.33
C GLU A 11 5.62 3.14 -19.27
N ASP A 12 4.42 3.37 -18.73
CA ASP A 12 3.24 3.76 -19.51
C ASP A 12 3.43 5.08 -20.30
N ALA A 13 4.30 5.97 -19.83
CA ALA A 13 4.64 7.22 -20.52
C ALA A 13 5.75 7.06 -21.58
N THR A 14 6.41 5.91 -21.64
CA THR A 14 7.54 5.68 -22.55
C THR A 14 7.06 5.35 -23.96
N PRO A 15 7.51 6.08 -25.00
CA PRO A 15 7.11 5.80 -26.38
C PRO A 15 7.41 4.36 -26.81
N GLY A 16 6.43 3.71 -27.44
CA GLY A 16 6.53 2.32 -27.91
C GLY A 16 6.18 1.27 -26.86
N ILE A 17 5.94 1.66 -25.60
CA ILE A 17 5.41 0.78 -24.56
C ILE A 17 3.89 0.91 -24.52
N HIS A 18 3.19 -0.21 -24.31
CA HIS A 18 1.77 -0.21 -24.02
C HIS A 18 1.48 -1.19 -22.88
N ARG A 19 0.53 -0.82 -22.02
CA ARG A 19 0.06 -1.67 -20.94
C ARG A 19 -0.81 -2.80 -21.48
N VAL A 20 -0.43 -4.04 -21.19
CA VAL A 20 -1.19 -5.24 -21.60
C VAL A 20 -2.30 -5.55 -20.59
N PHE A 21 -2.04 -5.40 -19.29
CA PHE A 21 -3.02 -5.55 -18.20
C PHE A 21 -2.56 -4.78 -16.95
N SER A 22 -3.44 -4.63 -15.97
CA SER A 22 -3.09 -4.15 -14.62
C SER A 22 -3.48 -5.15 -13.52
N THR A 23 -2.79 -5.12 -12.37
CA THR A 23 -3.17 -5.96 -11.22
C THR A 23 -4.60 -5.69 -10.77
N VAL A 24 -5.06 -4.44 -10.90
CA VAL A 24 -6.41 -4.04 -10.52
C VAL A 24 -7.47 -4.70 -11.41
N GLU A 25 -7.20 -4.86 -12.71
CA GLU A 25 -8.10 -5.58 -13.63
C GLU A 25 -8.25 -7.06 -13.28
N ILE A 26 -7.22 -7.67 -12.67
CA ILE A 26 -7.20 -9.11 -12.36
C ILE A 26 -7.68 -9.41 -10.93
N LEU A 27 -7.17 -8.66 -9.94
CA LEU A 27 -7.38 -8.94 -8.51
C LEU A 27 -8.33 -7.93 -7.83
N GLY A 28 -8.63 -6.82 -8.51
CA GLY A 28 -9.15 -5.61 -7.87
C GLY A 28 -8.07 -4.86 -7.10
N ASN A 29 -8.50 -3.83 -6.34
CA ASN A 29 -7.61 -3.17 -5.40
C ASN A 29 -7.27 -4.14 -4.27
N ILE A 30 -5.97 -4.21 -3.94
CA ILE A 30 -5.43 -4.98 -2.82
C ILE A 30 -4.38 -4.12 -2.11
N THR A 31 -4.13 -4.39 -0.84
CA THR A 31 -2.98 -3.83 -0.12
C THR A 31 -1.69 -4.32 -0.77
N LEU A 32 -0.97 -3.40 -1.41
CA LEU A 32 0.32 -3.68 -2.04
C LEU A 32 1.47 -3.69 -1.03
N ASP A 33 1.57 -2.62 -0.24
CA ASP A 33 2.65 -2.42 0.73
C ASP A 33 2.08 -2.40 2.16
N MET A 34 2.84 -3.01 3.08
CA MET A 34 2.50 -3.10 4.49
C MET A 34 3.70 -2.69 5.34
N THR A 35 3.44 -1.91 6.39
CA THR A 35 4.41 -1.71 7.46
C THR A 35 4.31 -2.85 8.45
N TYR A 36 5.45 -3.34 8.95
CA TYR A 36 5.48 -4.48 9.84
C TYR A 36 6.51 -4.31 10.95
N THR A 37 6.31 -5.06 12.03
CA THR A 37 7.28 -5.24 13.11
C THR A 37 7.11 -6.62 13.73
N SER A 38 8.07 -7.05 14.55
CA SER A 38 7.96 -8.32 15.27
C SER A 38 6.90 -8.25 16.39
N ARG A 39 6.27 -9.39 16.69
CA ARG A 39 5.36 -9.51 17.85
C ARG A 39 6.01 -9.04 19.15
N ARG A 40 7.26 -9.44 19.40
CA ARG A 40 8.02 -9.04 20.60
C ARG A 40 8.15 -7.52 20.73
N PHE A 41 8.39 -6.82 19.62
CA PHE A 41 8.50 -5.36 19.64
C PHE A 41 7.15 -4.70 19.93
N TYR A 42 6.07 -5.19 19.32
CA TYR A 42 4.71 -4.70 19.57
C TYR A 42 4.31 -4.88 21.05
N GLU A 43 4.52 -6.08 21.60
CA GLU A 43 4.19 -6.38 23.01
C GLU A 43 5.00 -5.55 23.99
N ALA A 44 6.27 -5.27 23.69
CA ALA A 44 7.12 -4.42 24.52
C ALA A 44 6.81 -2.92 24.38
N ASN A 45 6.25 -2.48 23.24
CA ASN A 45 6.06 -1.07 22.91
C ASN A 45 4.63 -0.75 22.38
N PRO A 46 3.55 -1.18 23.05
CA PRO A 46 2.20 -1.07 22.50
C PRO A 46 1.77 0.39 22.28
N LYS A 47 2.19 1.31 23.16
CA LYS A 47 1.92 2.75 23.03
C LYS A 47 2.64 3.37 21.82
N LEU A 48 3.87 2.95 21.54
CA LEU A 48 4.63 3.44 20.39
C LEU A 48 3.99 2.95 19.08
N CYS A 49 3.58 1.68 19.03
CA CYS A 49 2.87 1.16 17.86
C CYS A 49 1.53 1.88 17.64
N ALA A 50 0.77 2.18 18.71
CA ALA A 50 -0.45 2.98 18.59
C ALA A 50 -0.18 4.40 18.07
N ALA A 51 0.86 5.07 18.57
CA ALA A 51 1.28 6.38 18.09
C ALA A 51 1.70 6.35 16.60
N PHE A 52 2.41 5.31 16.18
CA PHE A 52 2.79 5.12 14.78
C PHE A 52 1.56 4.96 13.87
N ILE A 53 0.57 4.16 14.28
CA ILE A 53 -0.68 3.98 13.51
C ILE A 53 -1.45 5.30 13.42
N ALA A 54 -1.51 6.09 14.50
CA ALA A 54 -2.14 7.41 14.50
C ALA A 54 -1.44 8.36 13.52
N ALA A 55 -0.10 8.43 13.56
CA ALA A 55 0.68 9.24 12.63
C ALA A 55 0.50 8.80 11.16
N LEU A 56 0.40 7.48 10.91
CA LEU A 56 0.12 6.96 9.57
C LEU A 56 -1.28 7.38 9.07
N ASN A 57 -2.28 7.42 9.95
CA ASN A 57 -3.60 7.94 9.61
C ASN A 57 -3.57 9.45 9.30
N GLU A 58 -2.81 10.24 10.06
CA GLU A 58 -2.60 11.66 9.76
C GLU A 58 -1.91 11.87 8.40
N ALA A 59 -0.91 11.05 8.09
CA ALA A 59 -0.24 11.07 6.79
C ALA A 59 -1.19 10.71 5.64
N ASN A 60 -2.02 9.67 5.79
CA ASN A 60 -3.03 9.30 4.81
C ASN A 60 -4.06 10.44 4.60
N ALA A 61 -4.48 11.10 5.68
CA ALA A 61 -5.37 12.25 5.61
C ALA A 61 -4.71 13.46 4.91
N LEU A 62 -3.42 13.70 5.13
CA LEU A 62 -2.65 14.71 4.40
C LEU A 62 -2.61 14.38 2.90
N ILE A 63 -2.29 13.15 2.51
CA ILE A 63 -2.23 12.73 1.11
C ILE A 63 -3.58 12.97 0.43
N ALA A 64 -4.68 12.60 1.09
CA ALA A 64 -6.02 12.79 0.54
C ALA A 64 -6.36 14.29 0.34
N ARG A 65 -6.06 15.12 1.33
CA ARG A 65 -6.38 16.56 1.37
C ARG A 65 -5.49 17.41 0.47
N ASP A 66 -4.19 17.11 0.43
CA ASP A 66 -3.17 17.93 -0.24
C ASP A 66 -2.12 17.07 -0.94
N LYS A 67 -2.51 16.60 -2.13
CA LYS A 67 -1.65 15.77 -2.99
C LYS A 67 -0.39 16.51 -3.46
N LYS A 68 -0.45 17.84 -3.63
CA LYS A 68 0.72 18.64 -3.98
C LYS A 68 1.73 18.60 -2.85
N LYS A 69 1.28 18.82 -1.61
CA LYS A 69 2.15 18.74 -0.45
C LYS A 69 2.73 17.34 -0.25
N ALA A 70 1.92 16.31 -0.44
CA ALA A 70 2.39 14.93 -0.38
C ALA A 70 3.46 14.63 -1.44
N ALA A 71 3.30 15.13 -2.68
CA ALA A 71 4.30 15.01 -3.74
C ALA A 71 5.62 15.71 -3.39
N GLU A 72 5.56 16.93 -2.83
CA GLU A 72 6.75 17.65 -2.35
C GLU A 72 7.50 16.85 -1.28
N ILE A 73 6.79 16.32 -0.27
CA ILE A 73 7.38 15.52 0.80
C ILE A 73 8.04 14.28 0.22
N TYR A 74 7.35 13.56 -0.68
CA TYR A 74 7.89 12.37 -1.34
C TYR A 74 9.17 12.68 -2.12
N LEU A 75 9.19 13.76 -2.92
CA LEU A 75 10.36 14.13 -3.71
C LEU A 75 11.53 14.64 -2.86
N ALA A 76 11.26 15.25 -1.70
CA ALA A 76 12.30 15.70 -0.79
C ALA A 76 13.06 14.53 -0.13
N VAL A 77 12.41 13.38 0.06
CA VAL A 77 13.02 12.21 0.72
C VAL A 77 13.38 11.08 -0.25
N SER A 78 12.70 10.99 -1.39
CA SER A 78 13.00 10.01 -2.42
C SER A 78 14.19 10.46 -3.25
N LYS A 79 14.93 9.49 -3.81
CA LYS A 79 15.99 9.75 -4.81
C LYS A 79 15.43 9.67 -6.24
N GLN A 80 14.10 9.72 -6.39
CA GLN A 80 13.46 9.58 -7.70
C GLN A 80 13.57 10.87 -8.49
N LYS A 81 13.82 10.73 -9.79
CA LYS A 81 13.90 11.85 -10.74
C LYS A 81 12.55 12.06 -11.41
N SER A 82 11.51 12.29 -10.62
CA SER A 82 10.18 12.62 -11.11
C SER A 82 9.87 14.09 -10.79
N SER A 83 9.10 14.72 -11.67
CA SER A 83 8.54 16.04 -11.42
C SER A 83 7.41 15.98 -10.38
N PRO A 84 7.12 17.09 -9.68
CA PRO A 84 5.96 17.17 -8.79
C PRO A 84 4.65 16.80 -9.48
N ASP A 85 4.45 17.22 -10.73
CA ASP A 85 3.23 16.98 -11.49
C ASP A 85 3.03 15.48 -11.83
N GLU A 86 4.11 14.75 -12.12
CA GLU A 86 4.05 13.29 -12.32
C GLU A 86 3.61 12.57 -11.05
N ILE A 87 4.15 12.96 -9.89
CA ILE A 87 3.74 12.37 -8.61
C ILE A 87 2.29 12.73 -8.27
N VAL A 88 1.88 13.98 -8.51
CA VAL A 88 0.49 14.41 -8.31
C VAL A 88 -0.46 13.65 -9.24
N LYS A 89 -0.06 13.37 -10.49
CA LYS A 89 -0.86 12.54 -11.40
C LYS A 89 -1.09 11.14 -10.83
N ILE A 90 -0.03 10.51 -10.29
CA ILE A 90 -0.13 9.20 -9.61
C ILE A 90 -1.05 9.27 -8.40
N LEU A 91 -0.92 10.30 -7.56
CA LEU A 91 -1.76 10.46 -6.37
C LEU A 91 -3.23 10.76 -6.71
N ASN A 92 -3.53 11.24 -7.91
CA ASN A 92 -4.90 11.45 -8.39
C ASN A 92 -5.51 10.21 -9.08
N ASP A 93 -4.72 9.17 -9.37
CA ASP A 93 -5.26 7.94 -9.90
C ASP A 93 -6.16 7.26 -8.84
N PRO A 94 -7.41 6.89 -9.17
CA PRO A 94 -8.33 6.27 -8.21
C PRO A 94 -7.87 4.90 -7.68
N ASN A 95 -6.89 4.28 -8.33
CA ASN A 95 -6.25 3.04 -7.91
C ASN A 95 -5.00 3.29 -7.02
N SER A 96 -4.58 4.55 -6.87
CA SER A 96 -3.54 4.96 -5.92
C SER A 96 -4.19 5.31 -4.59
N ARG A 97 -4.18 4.35 -3.67
CA ARG A 97 -4.90 4.44 -2.39
C ARG A 97 -3.94 4.28 -1.21
N PHE A 98 -4.10 5.16 -0.23
CA PHE A 98 -3.32 5.17 1.00
C PHE A 98 -4.26 5.04 2.19
N SER A 99 -4.10 3.99 2.98
CA SER A 99 -5.00 3.65 4.08
C SER A 99 -4.31 2.76 5.09
N THR A 100 -4.76 2.80 6.34
CA THR A 100 -4.44 1.78 7.36
C THR A 100 -5.40 0.61 7.34
N VAL A 101 -6.49 0.70 6.56
CA VAL A 101 -7.45 -0.37 6.36
C VAL A 101 -6.91 -1.35 5.31
N PRO A 102 -6.64 -2.62 5.67
CA PRO A 102 -6.21 -3.60 4.69
C PRO A 102 -7.34 -3.94 3.72
N ASP A 103 -7.02 -4.09 2.44
CA ASP A 103 -7.97 -4.36 1.37
C ASP A 103 -7.52 -5.61 0.59
N GLY A 104 -8.42 -6.58 0.42
CA GLY A 104 -8.19 -7.77 -0.39
C GLY A 104 -7.00 -8.64 0.03
N THR A 105 -6.50 -8.53 1.27
CA THR A 105 -5.32 -9.28 1.73
C THR A 105 -5.59 -10.79 1.75
N MET A 106 -6.82 -11.19 2.08
CA MET A 106 -7.20 -12.60 2.06
C MET A 106 -7.26 -13.19 0.65
N LYS A 107 -7.65 -12.40 -0.36
CA LYS A 107 -7.63 -12.86 -1.77
C LYS A 107 -6.21 -13.25 -2.19
N TYR A 108 -5.22 -12.44 -1.79
CA TYR A 108 -3.83 -12.72 -2.10
C TYR A 108 -3.30 -13.93 -1.31
N ALA A 109 -3.64 -14.04 -0.01
CA ALA A 109 -3.29 -15.20 0.79
C ALA A 109 -3.90 -16.51 0.26
N GLU A 110 -5.14 -16.47 -0.23
CA GLU A 110 -5.79 -17.61 -0.89
C GLU A 110 -5.08 -18.02 -2.17
N PHE A 111 -4.69 -17.05 -3.01
CA PHE A 111 -3.87 -17.33 -4.18
C PHE A 111 -2.55 -18.00 -3.80
N MET A 112 -1.80 -17.39 -2.87
CA MET A 112 -0.50 -17.92 -2.41
C MET A 112 -0.61 -19.31 -1.80
N SER A 113 -1.70 -19.61 -1.09
CA SER A 113 -1.94 -20.95 -0.54
C SER A 113 -2.25 -21.95 -1.66
N ARG A 114 -3.10 -21.57 -2.63
CA ARG A 114 -3.47 -22.42 -3.77
C ARG A 114 -2.27 -22.79 -4.64
N VAL A 115 -1.33 -21.86 -4.85
CA VAL A 115 -0.10 -22.12 -5.63
C VAL A 115 1.04 -22.69 -4.79
N GLY A 116 0.83 -22.95 -3.50
CA GLY A 116 1.81 -23.60 -2.62
C GLY A 116 2.91 -22.68 -2.09
N THR A 117 2.84 -21.36 -2.32
CA THR A 117 3.81 -20.38 -1.80
C THR A 117 3.75 -20.29 -0.28
N ILE A 118 2.55 -20.38 0.31
CA ILE A 118 2.37 -20.47 1.77
C ILE A 118 1.72 -21.79 2.15
N LYS A 119 2.24 -22.42 3.20
CA LYS A 119 1.66 -23.64 3.80
C LYS A 119 0.61 -23.30 4.86
N ALA A 120 0.87 -22.26 5.64
CA ALA A 120 -0.04 -21.77 6.67
C ALA A 120 -0.83 -20.58 6.11
N LYS A 121 -2.04 -20.85 5.61
CA LYS A 121 -2.97 -19.80 5.19
C LYS A 121 -3.60 -19.15 6.44
N PRO A 122 -3.64 -17.82 6.57
CA PRO A 122 -4.44 -17.17 7.60
C PRO A 122 -5.92 -17.58 7.46
N ALA A 123 -6.65 -17.62 8.58
CA ALA A 123 -8.10 -17.80 8.56
C ALA A 123 -8.81 -16.46 8.36
N SER A 124 -8.18 -15.37 8.78
CA SER A 124 -8.66 -14.00 8.63
C SER A 124 -7.49 -13.04 8.40
N TRP A 125 -7.75 -11.88 7.78
CA TRP A 125 -6.78 -10.80 7.73
C TRP A 125 -6.31 -10.42 9.13
N LYS A 126 -7.16 -10.57 10.16
CA LYS A 126 -6.80 -10.30 11.56
C LYS A 126 -5.65 -11.15 12.08
N ASP A 127 -5.35 -12.29 11.45
CA ASP A 127 -4.18 -13.12 11.79
C ASP A 127 -2.86 -12.49 11.29
N LEU A 128 -2.92 -11.62 10.29
CA LEU A 128 -1.78 -10.93 9.68
C LEU A 128 -1.48 -9.56 10.31
N PHE A 129 -2.46 -8.94 10.97
CA PHE A 129 -2.37 -7.58 11.50
C PHE A 129 -2.54 -7.52 13.02
N PHE A 130 -1.97 -6.49 13.65
CA PHE A 130 -2.07 -6.33 15.11
C PHE A 130 -3.46 -5.84 15.58
N PRO A 131 -3.86 -6.14 16.83
CA PRO A 131 -5.19 -5.80 17.37
C PRO A 131 -5.68 -4.35 17.19
N PRO A 132 -4.84 -3.30 17.27
CA PRO A 132 -5.32 -1.92 17.20
C PRO A 132 -6.05 -1.57 15.90
N ILE A 133 -5.81 -2.30 14.81
CA ILE A 133 -6.51 -2.08 13.55
C ILE A 133 -7.66 -3.07 13.32
N HIS A 134 -7.95 -4.00 14.23
CA HIS A 134 -9.01 -5.01 14.02
C HIS A 134 -10.44 -4.44 14.02
N THR A 135 -10.61 -3.17 14.38
CA THR A 135 -11.87 -2.44 14.41
C THR A 135 -12.26 -1.81 13.07
N VAL A 136 -11.34 -1.73 12.10
CA VAL A 136 -11.65 -1.22 10.76
C VAL A 136 -12.24 -2.31 9.86
N ALA A 137 -12.92 -1.89 8.79
CA ALA A 137 -13.53 -2.79 7.81
C ALA A 137 -12.49 -3.36 6.82
N GLY A 138 -11.51 -4.11 7.35
CA GLY A 138 -10.46 -4.75 6.57
C GLY A 138 -10.92 -6.03 5.83
N SER A 139 -10.18 -6.42 4.78
CA SER A 139 -10.37 -7.67 4.02
C SER A 139 -9.09 -8.31 3.51
#